data_AF-A0A5S9I3Q3-F1
#
_entry.id   AF-A0A5S9I3Q3-F1
#
_cell.length_a   1.000
_cell.length_b   1.000
_cell.length_c   1.000
_cell.angle_alpha   90.00
_cell.angle_beta   90.00
_cell.angle_gamma   90.00
#
_symmetry.space_group_name_H-M   'P 1'
#
loop_
_entity.id
_entity.type
_entity.pdbx_description
1 polymer ?
#
loop_
_entity_poly.entity_id
_entity_poly.type
_entity_poly.pdbx_seq_one_letter_code
_entity_poly.pdbx_strand_id
1 'polypeptide(L)' 'MENILEVNQVKKYYKIKTGLLQKTQYVKAVDDVSFSIKKDKLLDW' A
#
# COMPACT_ATOMS: atom_id res chain seq x y z
N MET A 1 11.18 -18.75 13.69
CA MET A 1 11.00 -17.29 13.70
C MET A 1 9.53 -17.02 13.54
N GLU A 2 8.94 -16.28 14.47
CA GLU A 2 7.52 -15.93 14.47
C GLU A 2 7.32 -14.63 13.68
N ASN A 3 6.28 -14.59 12.85
CA ASN A 3 5.88 -13.38 12.14
C ASN A 3 5.07 -12.52 13.10
N ILE A 4 5.43 -11.24 13.23
CA ILE A 4 4.74 -10.28 14.09
C ILE A 4 3.74 -9.41 13.31
N LEU A 5 3.90 -9.34 11.98
CA LEU A 5 2.99 -8.63 11.10
C LEU A 5 2.92 -9.35 9.74
N GLU A 6 1.70 -9.53 9.26
CA GLU A 6 1.39 -10.01 7.91
C GLU A 6 0.65 -8.90 7.17
N VAL A 7 1.22 -8.44 6.06
CA VAL A 7 0.60 -7.48 5.15
C VAL A 7 0.28 -8.22 3.87
N ASN A 8 -1.01 -8.30 3.54
CA ASN A 8 -1.49 -9.04 2.37
C ASN A 8 -2.28 -8.12 1.45
N GLN A 9 -1.80 -7.99 0.20
CA GLN A 9 -2.48 -7.32 -0.91
C GLN A 9 -3.03 -5.93 -0.57
N VAL A 10 -2.28 -5.15 0.21
CA VAL A 10 -2.74 -3.83 0.64
C VAL A 10 -2.74 -2.86 -0.54
N LYS A 11 -3.86 -2.15 -0.70
CA LYS A 11 -4.08 -1.14 -1.74
C LYS A 11 -4.64 0.12 -1.11
N LYS A 12 -4.05 1.26 -1.46
CA LYS A 12 -4.54 2.57 -1.04
C LYS A 12 -4.41 3.57 -2.17
N TYR A 13 -5.58 3.97 -2.69
CA TYR A 13 -5.67 4.94 -3.78
C TYR A 13 -6.34 6.22 -3.29
N TYR A 14 -5.84 7.35 -3.75
CA TYR A 14 -6.40 8.67 -3.44
C TYR A 14 -6.96 9.29 -4.71
N LYS A 15 -8.19 9.80 -4.62
CA LYS A 15 -8.82 10.54 -5.70
C LYS A 15 -8.14 11.89 -5.87
N ILE A 16 -7.73 12.22 -7.09
CA ILE A 16 -7.27 13.56 -7.43
C ILE A 16 -8.51 14.44 -7.61
N LYS A 17 -8.56 15.57 -6.89
CA LYS A 17 -9.61 16.56 -7.08
C LYS A 17 -9.34 17.30 -8.39
N THR A 18 -10.15 17.02 -9.40
CA THR A 18 -10.10 17.67 -10.71
C THR A 18 -11.34 18.55 -10.90
N GLY A 19 -11.31 19.51 -11.82
CA GLY A 19 -12.43 20.43 -12.07
C GLY A 19 -13.70 19.72 -12.60
N LEU A 20 -14.82 20.44 -12.68
CA LEU A 20 -16.17 19.92 -12.96
C LEU A 20 -16.34 19.10 -14.26
N LEU A 21 -15.43 19.22 -15.23
CA LEU A 21 -15.48 18.53 -16.52
C LEU A 21 -14.35 17.52 -16.75
N GLN A 22 -13.47 17.34 -15.76
CA GLN A 22 -12.30 16.48 -15.91
C GLN A 22 -12.60 15.05 -15.45
N LYS A 23 -12.03 14.06 -16.16
CA LYS A 23 -12.10 12.65 -15.76
C LYS A 23 -11.48 12.48 -14.37
N THR A 24 -12.18 11.74 -13.51
CA THR A 24 -11.65 11.38 -12.19
C THR A 24 -10.38 10.56 -12.36
N GLN A 25 -9.31 10.99 -11.72
CA GLN A 25 -8.03 10.29 -11.67
C GLN A 25 -7.73 9.83 -10.24
N TYR A 26 -6.90 8.80 -10.13
CA TYR A 26 -6.47 8.25 -8.85
C TYR A 26 -4.95 8.17 -8.82
N VAL A 27 -4.36 8.57 -7.70
CA VAL A 27 -2.98 8.23 -7.35
C VAL A 27 -3.01 6.90 -6.61
N LYS A 28 -2.28 5.91 -7.14
CA LYS A 28 -2.06 4.65 -6.43
C LYS A 28 -0.91 4.81 -5.44
N ALA A 29 -1.20 5.24 -4.21
CA ALA A 29 -0.18 5.46 -3.20
C ALA A 29 0.39 4.14 -2.66
N VAL A 30 -0.44 3.10 -2.59
CA VAL A 30 -0.03 1.71 -2.33
C VAL A 30 -0.75 0.82 -3.34
N ASP A 31 -0.01 0.02 -4.11
CA ASP A 31 -0.58 -0.92 -5.08
C ASP A 31 -0.04 -2.32 -4.82
N ASP A 32 -0.94 -3.21 -4.41
CA ASP A 32 -0.73 -4.67 -4.30
C ASP A 32 0.49 -5.11 -3.47
N VAL A 33 0.74 -4.44 -2.35
CA VAL A 33 1.89 -4.72 -1.49
C VAL A 33 1.59 -5.91 -0.57
N SER A 34 2.49 -6.89 -0.57
CA SER A 34 2.44 -8.04 0.36
C SER A 34 3.83 -8.33 0.94
N PHE A 35 3.92 -8.43 2.26
CA PHE A 35 5.15 -8.77 2.98
C PHE A 35 4.86 -9.21 4.42
N SER A 36 5.85 -9.82 5.06
CA SER A 36 5.78 -10.18 6.47
C SER A 36 6.98 -9.63 7.24
N ILE A 37 6.74 -9.19 8.48
CA ILE A 37 7.80 -8.77 9.41
C ILE A 37 8.01 -9.91 10.40
N LYS A 38 9.26 -10.37 10.50
CA LYS A 38 9.68 -11.40 11.46
C LYS A 38 10.17 -10.73 12.74
N LYS A 39 9.85 -11.32 13.88
CA LYS A 39 10.42 -10.92 15.17
C LYS A 39 11.95 -10.93 15.10
N ASP A 40 12.57 -9.89 15.65
CA ASP A 40 14.04 -9.72 15.77
C ASP A 40 14.81 -9.69 14.44
N LYS A 41 14.15 -9.36 13.33
CA LYS A 41 14.78 -9.07 12.04
C LYS A 41 14.45 -7.66 11.58
N LEU A 42 15.47 -6.98 11.04
CA LEU A 42 15.27 -5.77 10.26
C LEU A 42 14.59 -6.15 8.94
N LEU A 43 13.69 -5.31 8.46
CA LEU A 43 13.12 -5.44 7.13
C LEU A 43 14.22 -5.14 6.10
N ASP A 44 14.65 -6.16 5.34
CA ASP A 44 15.50 -5.97 4.16
C ASP A 44 14.63 -5.52 2.98
N TRP A 45 15.09 -4.49 2.26
CA TRP A 45 14.41 -3.80 1.17
C TRP A 45 15.02 -4.12 -0.19
#